data_AF-A0A6P0UKZ0-F1
#
_entry.id   AF-A0A6P0UKZ0-F1
#
_cell.length_a   1.000
_cell.length_b   1.000
_cell.length_c   1.000
_cell.angle_alpha   90.00
_cell.angle_beta   90.00
_cell.angle_gamma   90.00
#
_symmetry.space_group_name_H-M   'P 1'
#
loop_
_entity.id
_entity.type
_entity.pdbx_description
1 polymer ?
#
loop_
_entity_poly.entity_id
_entity_poly.type
_entity_poly.pdbx_seq_one_letter_code
_entity_poly.pdbx_strand_id
1 'polypeptide(L)'
;MRTNFKLFSLIFIFVSGFLFAQDTAVDYDKHFADVKKSELLLLGTFHFKDAGLDGYKPKYDVNIMSEEKQKELMVLLEAIKKYGPTKIAVEYRKSRQGRLDSLYNAYLEGKFELRANEIYQVGFRLGKMLGHKKIYAVDTRGKGHFEKMSDEEYKQKEMYFIQKAKPETIQRELMLDKKFTEIYEIEDQLKTKISLVDYFLRENDPKMFKKSHGHYLIGNFKMGEGNDYFGPDAAMSWYNRNIRIFHNLLGIQEPGKDKVFLLIGAGHLPILDFLADSSPDFKKREFKEFVK
;
A
#
# COMPACT_ATOMS: atom_id res chain seq x y z
N MET A 1 81.52 48.53 -15.85
CA MET A 1 81.26 48.46 -14.39
C MET A 1 80.36 47.26 -14.13
N ARG A 2 80.84 46.29 -13.34
CA ARG A 2 80.12 45.07 -12.96
C ARG A 2 79.01 45.42 -11.95
N THR A 3 77.79 44.97 -12.19
CA THR A 3 76.71 44.94 -11.19
C THR A 3 76.21 43.50 -11.04
N ASN A 4 76.26 43.04 -9.79
CA ASN A 4 76.01 41.66 -9.37
C ASN A 4 74.52 41.30 -9.46
N PHE A 5 74.20 40.20 -10.15
CA PHE A 5 72.90 39.53 -10.04
C PHE A 5 72.86 38.69 -8.75
N LYS A 6 72.00 39.05 -7.80
CA LYS A 6 71.64 38.18 -6.67
C LYS A 6 70.40 37.39 -7.06
N LEU A 7 70.56 36.06 -7.15
CA LEU A 7 69.52 35.08 -7.38
C LEU A 7 68.67 34.95 -6.09
N PHE A 8 67.39 35.30 -6.15
CA PHE A 8 66.43 34.99 -5.08
C PHE A 8 65.69 33.70 -5.45
N SER A 9 65.93 32.62 -4.70
CA SER A 9 65.17 31.38 -4.79
C SER A 9 63.79 31.57 -4.15
N LEU A 10 62.73 31.52 -4.95
CA LEU A 10 61.35 31.42 -4.45
C LEU A 10 61.09 29.98 -4.01
N ILE A 11 60.90 29.76 -2.71
CA ILE A 11 60.36 28.52 -2.17
C ILE A 11 58.84 28.60 -2.29
N PHE A 12 58.26 27.84 -3.22
CA PHE A 12 56.81 27.61 -3.29
C PHE A 12 56.44 26.57 -2.22
N ILE A 13 55.90 27.01 -1.09
CA ILE A 13 55.24 26.13 -0.12
C ILE A 13 53.86 25.79 -0.69
N PHE A 14 53.72 24.59 -1.26
CA PHE A 14 52.42 24.00 -1.56
C PHE A 14 51.76 23.62 -0.22
N VAL A 15 50.94 24.52 0.33
CA VAL A 15 50.01 24.17 1.40
C VAL A 15 48.85 23.44 0.72
N SER A 16 48.88 22.10 0.74
CA SER A 16 47.72 21.28 0.43
C SER A 16 46.67 21.49 1.52
N GLY A 17 45.79 22.47 1.31
CA GLY A 17 44.58 22.62 2.10
C GLY A 17 43.68 21.41 1.85
N PHE A 18 43.77 20.39 2.70
CA PHE A 18 42.69 19.43 2.86
C PHE A 18 41.52 20.16 3.51
N LEU A 19 40.63 20.70 2.67
CA LEU A 19 39.29 21.08 3.08
C LEU A 19 38.56 19.79 3.44
N PHE A 20 38.61 19.41 4.71
CA PHE A 20 37.58 18.54 5.28
C PHE A 20 36.28 19.34 5.23
N ALA A 21 35.52 19.17 4.15
CA ALA A 21 34.10 19.42 4.20
C ALA A 21 33.55 18.47 5.26
N GLN A 22 33.40 18.96 6.49
CA GLN A 22 32.56 18.28 7.47
C GLN A 22 31.18 18.26 6.83
N ASP A 23 30.76 17.08 6.42
CA ASP A 23 29.40 16.84 5.93
C ASP A 23 28.46 17.16 7.10
N THR A 24 27.93 18.38 7.12
CA THR A 24 27.01 18.87 8.16
C THR A 24 25.62 18.24 8.03
N ALA A 25 25.44 17.31 7.09
CA ALA A 25 24.20 16.57 6.93
C ALA A 25 23.97 15.64 8.13
N VAL A 26 22.79 15.74 8.73
CA VAL A 26 22.33 14.75 9.72
C VAL A 26 22.07 13.45 8.99
N ASP A 27 22.83 12.41 9.31
CA ASP A 27 22.55 11.05 8.87
C ASP A 27 21.36 10.50 9.68
N TYR A 28 20.17 10.59 9.09
CA TYR A 28 18.92 10.11 9.69
C TYR A 28 18.99 8.61 10.00
N ASP A 29 19.57 7.80 9.11
CA ASP A 29 19.64 6.35 9.31
C ASP A 29 20.52 6.01 10.51
N LYS A 30 21.67 6.67 10.64
CA LYS A 30 22.54 6.53 11.80
C LYS A 30 21.88 7.06 13.08
N HIS A 31 21.13 8.16 13.00
CA HIS A 31 20.44 8.75 14.16
C HIS A 31 19.38 7.83 14.75
N PHE A 32 18.73 7.00 13.93
CA PHE A 32 17.69 6.05 14.35
C PHE A 32 18.17 4.57 14.37
N ALA A 33 19.47 4.32 14.32
CA ALA A 33 20.02 2.96 14.18
C ALA A 33 19.75 2.04 15.39
N ASP A 34 19.60 2.61 16.59
CA ASP A 34 19.30 1.89 17.84
C ASP A 34 17.79 1.69 18.07
N VAL A 35 16.94 2.30 17.25
CA VAL A 35 15.49 2.10 17.31
C VAL A 35 15.15 0.71 16.77
N LYS A 36 14.61 -0.12 17.66
CA LYS A 36 14.10 -1.44 17.30
C LYS A 36 12.87 -1.32 16.40
N LYS A 37 12.88 -2.04 15.28
CA LYS A 37 11.79 -2.05 14.29
C LYS A 37 11.21 -3.44 14.13
N SER A 38 9.90 -3.54 13.99
CA SER A 38 9.23 -4.75 13.50
C SER A 38 9.37 -4.84 11.99
N GLU A 39 9.24 -6.02 11.39
CA GLU A 39 9.15 -6.13 9.93
C GLU A 39 7.70 -6.01 9.48
N LEU A 40 7.46 -5.40 8.31
CA LEU A 40 6.13 -5.31 7.71
C LEU A 40 6.17 -5.74 6.24
N LEU A 41 5.41 -6.79 5.92
CA LEU A 41 5.14 -7.23 4.56
C LEU A 41 3.69 -6.88 4.21
N LEU A 42 3.51 -6.03 3.19
CA LEU A 42 2.21 -5.70 2.63
C LEU A 42 1.93 -6.59 1.41
N LEU A 43 0.72 -7.14 1.30
CA LEU A 43 0.26 -7.84 0.11
C LEU A 43 -1.16 -7.38 -0.26
N GLY A 44 -1.21 -6.56 -1.31
CA GLY A 44 -2.39 -6.16 -2.04
C GLY A 44 -2.95 -7.31 -2.86
N THR A 45 -4.28 -7.43 -2.84
CA THR A 45 -5.04 -8.43 -3.58
C THR A 45 -6.04 -7.76 -4.51
N PHE A 46 -6.48 -8.49 -5.53
CA PHE A 46 -7.57 -8.09 -6.42
C PHE A 46 -8.96 -8.38 -5.85
N HIS A 47 -9.07 -8.70 -4.55
CA HIS A 47 -10.24 -9.28 -3.89
C HIS A 47 -10.75 -10.55 -4.58
N PHE A 48 -10.45 -11.73 -4.01
CA PHE A 48 -10.85 -13.01 -4.61
C PHE A 48 -12.37 -13.14 -4.76
N LYS A 49 -13.11 -12.39 -3.94
CA LYS A 49 -14.54 -12.17 -4.09
C LYS A 49 -14.84 -10.69 -3.98
N ASP A 50 -15.23 -10.09 -5.10
CA ASP A 50 -15.60 -8.67 -5.16
C ASP A 50 -16.78 -8.39 -4.21
N ALA A 51 -16.65 -7.32 -3.43
CA ALA A 51 -17.69 -6.79 -2.56
C ALA A 51 -18.63 -5.82 -3.29
N GLY A 52 -18.28 -5.43 -4.53
CA GLY A 52 -19.03 -4.48 -5.34
C GLY A 52 -18.87 -3.04 -4.89
N LEU A 53 -17.83 -2.74 -4.11
CA LEU A 53 -17.60 -1.40 -3.52
C LEU A 53 -16.64 -0.54 -4.36
N ASP A 54 -15.83 -1.16 -5.22
CA ASP A 54 -14.83 -0.45 -6.02
C ASP A 54 -15.46 0.23 -7.25
N GLY A 55 -14.85 1.32 -7.73
CA GLY A 55 -15.35 2.04 -8.90
C GLY A 55 -15.32 1.19 -10.18
N TYR A 56 -14.20 0.47 -10.40
CA TYR A 56 -14.10 -0.53 -11.45
C TYR A 56 -14.78 -1.84 -11.02
N LYS A 57 -15.56 -2.46 -11.93
CA LYS A 57 -16.19 -3.76 -11.70
C LYS A 57 -15.45 -4.84 -12.48
N PRO A 58 -14.86 -5.85 -11.82
CA PRO A 58 -14.21 -6.96 -12.49
C PRO A 58 -15.12 -7.64 -13.53
N LYS A 59 -14.55 -7.94 -14.69
CA LYS A 59 -15.18 -8.64 -15.82
C LYS A 59 -14.67 -10.06 -15.98
N TYR A 60 -13.52 -10.36 -15.38
CA TYR A 60 -12.87 -11.67 -15.45
C TYR A 60 -12.82 -12.29 -14.06
N ASP A 61 -13.42 -13.47 -13.92
CA ASP A 61 -13.45 -14.19 -12.65
C ASP A 61 -12.34 -15.24 -12.55
N VAL A 62 -11.79 -15.38 -11.35
CA VAL A 62 -10.88 -16.48 -10.99
C VAL A 62 -11.62 -17.38 -10.02
N ASN A 63 -11.87 -18.63 -10.43
CA ASN A 63 -12.34 -19.64 -9.49
C ASN A 63 -11.18 -20.06 -8.58
N ILE A 64 -10.97 -19.33 -7.49
CA ILE A 64 -9.90 -19.61 -6.53
C ILE A 64 -10.02 -21.01 -5.89
N MET A 65 -11.22 -21.61 -5.92
CA MET A 65 -11.49 -22.93 -5.35
C MET A 65 -11.17 -24.08 -6.33
N SER A 66 -10.80 -23.79 -7.58
CA SER A 66 -10.40 -24.83 -8.55
C SER A 66 -9.13 -25.54 -8.10
N GLU A 67 -8.95 -26.81 -8.49
CA GLU A 67 -7.76 -27.59 -8.12
C GLU A 67 -6.46 -26.90 -8.56
N GLU A 68 -6.44 -26.34 -9.76
CA GLU A 68 -5.30 -25.58 -10.30
C GLU A 68 -4.99 -24.35 -9.44
N LYS A 69 -5.99 -23.50 -9.15
CA LYS A 69 -5.76 -22.29 -8.36
C LYS A 69 -5.46 -22.59 -6.90
N GLN A 70 -5.94 -23.71 -6.36
CA GLN A 70 -5.55 -24.19 -5.04
C GLN A 70 -4.07 -24.61 -4.99
N LYS A 71 -3.53 -25.22 -6.05
CA LYS A 71 -2.09 -25.51 -6.15
C LYS A 71 -1.27 -24.23 -6.22
N GLU A 72 -1.65 -23.27 -7.05
CA GLU A 72 -0.98 -21.97 -7.11
C GLU A 72 -1.05 -21.20 -5.79
N LEU A 73 -2.21 -21.23 -5.12
CA LEU A 73 -2.39 -20.63 -3.79
C LEU A 73 -1.44 -21.25 -2.77
N MET A 74 -1.20 -22.56 -2.81
CA MET A 74 -0.22 -23.18 -1.93
C MET A 74 1.20 -22.68 -2.17
N VAL A 75 1.58 -22.40 -3.44
CA VAL A 75 2.89 -21.79 -3.73
C VAL A 75 2.98 -20.38 -3.14
N LEU A 76 1.92 -19.58 -3.28
CA LEU A 76 1.81 -18.25 -2.65
C LEU A 76 1.97 -18.34 -1.13
N LEU A 77 1.24 -19.26 -0.49
CA LEU A 77 1.29 -19.48 0.96
C LEU A 77 2.68 -19.90 1.43
N GLU A 78 3.35 -20.80 0.71
CA GLU A 78 4.71 -21.21 1.05
C GLU A 78 5.74 -20.07 0.85
N ALA A 79 5.53 -19.18 -0.12
CA ALA A 79 6.34 -17.96 -0.24
C ALA A 79 6.17 -17.05 1.00
N ILE A 80 4.92 -16.73 1.39
CA ILE A 80 4.66 -15.88 2.56
C ILE A 80 5.12 -16.56 3.87
N LYS A 81 5.02 -17.89 3.95
CA LYS A 81 5.51 -18.67 5.10
C LYS A 81 7.02 -18.54 5.31
N LYS A 82 7.83 -18.39 4.24
CA LYS A 82 9.29 -18.15 4.37
C LYS A 82 9.62 -16.82 5.06
N TYR A 83 8.80 -15.79 4.86
CA TYR A 83 8.91 -14.55 5.62
C TYR A 83 8.76 -14.82 7.12
N GLY A 84 7.91 -15.79 7.47
CA GLY A 84 7.68 -16.26 8.83
C GLY A 84 6.93 -15.22 9.67
N PRO A 85 5.76 -14.71 9.21
CA PRO A 85 5.06 -13.68 9.95
C PRO A 85 4.63 -14.18 11.33
N THR A 86 4.92 -13.41 12.37
CA THR A 86 4.47 -13.67 13.74
C THR A 86 3.04 -13.17 13.96
N LYS A 87 2.60 -12.20 13.14
CA LYS A 87 1.25 -11.62 13.16
C LYS A 87 0.71 -11.49 11.74
N ILE A 88 -0.51 -11.99 11.53
CA ILE A 88 -1.25 -11.87 10.27
C ILE A 88 -2.40 -10.88 10.47
N ALA A 89 -2.32 -9.74 9.80
CA ALA A 89 -3.34 -8.72 9.75
C ALA A 89 -4.15 -8.82 8.45
N VAL A 90 -5.45 -8.57 8.53
CA VAL A 90 -6.36 -8.68 7.38
C VAL A 90 -7.30 -7.49 7.29
N GLU A 91 -7.77 -7.19 6.08
CA GLU A 91 -8.79 -6.18 5.81
C GLU A 91 -10.18 -6.61 6.31
N TYR A 92 -10.30 -6.69 7.64
CA TYR A 92 -11.53 -6.95 8.34
C TYR A 92 -11.72 -5.88 9.41
N ARG A 93 -12.96 -5.39 9.58
CA ARG A 93 -13.21 -4.30 10.51
C ARG A 93 -12.73 -4.65 11.91
N LYS A 94 -11.86 -3.82 12.49
CA LYS A 94 -11.34 -3.97 13.86
C LYS A 94 -12.45 -4.10 14.90
N SER A 95 -13.55 -3.36 14.74
CA SER A 95 -14.73 -3.46 15.59
C SER A 95 -15.45 -4.82 15.54
N ARG A 96 -15.10 -5.68 14.56
CA ARG A 96 -15.63 -7.03 14.39
C ARG A 96 -14.59 -8.12 14.68
N GLN A 97 -13.50 -7.81 15.37
CA GLN A 97 -12.47 -8.79 15.75
C GLN A 97 -13.06 -10.06 16.38
N GLY A 98 -14.02 -9.95 17.30
CA GLY A 98 -14.62 -11.13 17.94
C GLY A 98 -15.34 -12.06 16.95
N ARG A 99 -15.92 -11.53 15.87
CA ARG A 99 -16.50 -12.35 14.79
C ARG A 99 -15.41 -13.05 13.98
N LEU A 100 -14.31 -12.34 13.69
CA LEU A 100 -13.16 -12.92 12.99
C LEU A 100 -12.55 -14.07 13.80
N ASP A 101 -12.37 -13.86 15.11
CA ASP A 101 -11.84 -14.86 16.04
C ASP A 101 -12.73 -16.11 16.08
N SER A 102 -14.06 -15.93 16.16
CA SER A 102 -15.02 -17.05 16.13
C SER A 102 -14.94 -17.87 14.84
N LEU A 103 -14.87 -17.20 13.68
CA LEU A 103 -14.74 -17.88 12.38
C LEU A 103 -13.39 -18.61 12.25
N TYR A 104 -12.31 -18.00 12.72
CA TYR A 104 -10.98 -18.59 12.65
C TYR A 104 -10.86 -19.81 13.58
N ASN A 105 -11.37 -19.72 14.81
CA ASN A 105 -11.39 -20.87 15.74
C ASN A 105 -12.23 -22.02 15.19
N ALA A 106 -13.41 -21.74 14.62
CA ALA A 106 -14.22 -22.76 13.96
C ALA A 106 -13.46 -23.43 12.80
N TYR A 107 -12.67 -22.68 12.04
CA TYR A 107 -11.81 -23.24 10.99
C TYR A 107 -10.69 -24.13 11.56
N LEU A 108 -10.04 -23.71 12.64
CA LEU A 108 -9.01 -24.51 13.31
C LEU A 108 -9.58 -25.85 13.81
N GLU A 109 -10.81 -25.84 14.31
CA GLU A 109 -11.55 -27.02 14.78
C GLU A 109 -12.17 -27.87 13.65
N GLY A 110 -12.02 -27.48 12.39
CA GLY A 110 -12.63 -28.19 11.25
C GLY A 110 -14.15 -28.01 11.12
N LYS A 111 -14.73 -27.05 11.84
CA LYS A 111 -16.17 -26.73 11.85
C LYS A 111 -16.56 -25.60 10.89
N PHE A 112 -15.61 -25.04 10.15
CA PHE A 112 -15.85 -23.99 9.17
C PHE A 112 -15.17 -24.32 7.85
N GLU A 113 -15.97 -24.48 6.80
CA GLU A 113 -15.49 -24.64 5.44
C GLU A 113 -15.11 -23.28 4.85
N LEU A 114 -13.88 -23.18 4.34
CA LEU A 114 -13.37 -21.92 3.79
C LEU A 114 -14.04 -21.59 2.46
N ARG A 115 -14.56 -20.37 2.38
CA ARG A 115 -15.13 -19.81 1.14
C ARG A 115 -14.05 -19.13 0.31
N ALA A 116 -14.37 -18.75 -0.92
CA ALA A 116 -13.47 -18.12 -1.88
C ALA A 116 -12.84 -16.76 -1.45
N ASN A 117 -13.16 -16.22 -0.28
CA ASN A 117 -12.61 -14.94 0.16
C ASN A 117 -11.12 -15.05 0.55
N GLU A 118 -10.33 -14.03 0.21
CA GLU A 118 -8.88 -13.96 0.43
C GLU A 118 -8.48 -14.04 1.92
N ILE A 119 -9.29 -13.50 2.84
CA ILE A 119 -9.03 -13.61 4.28
C ILE A 119 -9.06 -15.09 4.69
N TYR A 120 -9.92 -15.89 4.07
CA TYR A 120 -10.03 -17.32 4.33
C TYR A 120 -8.96 -18.11 3.58
N GLN A 121 -8.82 -17.88 2.27
CA GLN A 121 -7.90 -18.65 1.42
C GLN A 121 -6.42 -18.35 1.73
N VAL A 122 -6.09 -17.11 2.09
CA VAL A 122 -4.72 -16.70 2.43
C VAL A 122 -4.57 -16.57 3.95
N GLY A 123 -5.31 -15.65 4.58
CA GLY A 123 -5.12 -15.31 5.99
C GLY A 123 -5.30 -16.48 6.95
N PHE A 124 -6.43 -17.19 6.88
CA PHE A 124 -6.74 -18.32 7.77
C PHE A 124 -5.83 -19.52 7.51
N ARG A 125 -5.62 -19.89 6.24
CA ARG A 125 -4.74 -21.00 5.90
C ARG A 125 -3.31 -20.76 6.37
N LEU A 126 -2.76 -19.59 6.10
CA LEU A 126 -1.42 -19.21 6.54
C LEU A 126 -1.31 -19.23 8.08
N GLY A 127 -2.31 -18.70 8.77
CA GLY A 127 -2.37 -18.75 10.24
C GLY A 127 -2.32 -20.18 10.77
N LYS A 128 -3.13 -21.09 10.19
CA LYS A 128 -3.12 -22.50 10.57
C LYS A 128 -1.78 -23.18 10.28
N MET A 129 -1.19 -22.92 9.11
CA MET A 129 0.13 -23.46 8.72
C MET A 129 1.24 -23.04 9.67
N LEU A 130 1.15 -21.84 10.24
CA LEU A 130 2.13 -21.27 11.19
C LEU A 130 1.78 -21.54 12.66
N GLY A 131 0.65 -22.20 12.95
CA GLY A 131 0.19 -22.47 14.32
C GLY A 131 -0.32 -21.24 15.07
N HIS A 132 -0.71 -20.17 14.36
CA HIS A 132 -1.24 -18.95 14.96
C HIS A 132 -2.61 -19.18 15.58
N LYS A 133 -2.80 -18.69 16.80
CA LYS A 133 -4.09 -18.73 17.51
C LYS A 133 -5.01 -17.56 17.16
N LYS A 134 -4.51 -16.56 16.42
CA LYS A 134 -5.23 -15.32 16.13
C LYS A 134 -4.84 -14.72 14.79
N ILE A 135 -5.84 -14.15 14.12
CA ILE A 135 -5.70 -13.26 12.96
C ILE A 135 -6.19 -11.87 13.38
N TYR A 136 -5.51 -10.81 12.96
CA TYR A 136 -5.77 -9.44 13.43
C TYR A 136 -6.62 -8.66 12.42
N ALA A 137 -7.77 -8.17 12.86
CA ALA A 137 -8.64 -7.29 12.10
C ALA A 137 -8.12 -5.84 12.21
N VAL A 138 -7.71 -5.23 11.11
CA VAL A 138 -7.12 -3.87 11.12
C VAL A 138 -7.89 -2.84 10.31
N ASP A 139 -8.91 -3.25 9.56
CA ASP A 139 -9.72 -2.34 8.75
C ASP A 139 -10.66 -1.47 9.60
N THR A 140 -11.07 -0.33 9.05
CA THR A 140 -12.09 0.53 9.63
C THR A 140 -12.73 1.39 8.54
N ARG A 141 -13.81 2.09 8.88
CA ARG A 141 -14.32 3.15 8.01
C ARG A 141 -13.44 4.40 8.11
N GLY A 142 -13.19 5.01 6.97
CA GLY A 142 -12.69 6.39 6.92
C GLY A 142 -13.75 7.35 7.44
N LYS A 143 -13.30 8.47 7.99
CA LYS A 143 -14.14 9.63 8.28
C LYS A 143 -14.00 10.66 7.17
N GLY A 144 -15.12 11.13 6.64
CA GLY A 144 -15.16 12.09 5.53
C GLY A 144 -15.53 13.51 5.98
N HIS A 145 -15.10 14.51 5.21
CA HIS A 145 -15.50 15.90 5.43
C HIS A 145 -17.04 16.08 5.34
N PHE A 146 -17.66 15.36 4.39
CA PHE A 146 -19.07 15.49 4.06
C PHE A 146 -19.99 14.47 4.77
N GLU A 147 -19.59 13.89 5.91
CA GLU A 147 -20.40 12.90 6.65
C GLU A 147 -21.81 13.38 7.04
N LYS A 148 -21.99 14.69 7.18
CA LYS A 148 -23.28 15.31 7.54
C LYS A 148 -24.06 15.83 6.33
N MET A 149 -23.44 15.85 5.16
CA MET A 149 -24.07 16.27 3.92
C MET A 149 -24.93 15.13 3.40
N SER A 150 -26.12 15.45 2.90
CA SER A 150 -26.95 14.46 2.20
C SER A 150 -26.36 14.10 0.84
N ASP A 151 -26.69 12.91 0.33
CA ASP A 151 -26.26 12.48 -1.01
C ASP A 151 -26.74 13.44 -2.12
N GLU A 152 -27.91 14.07 -1.92
CA GLU A 152 -28.47 15.03 -2.87
C GLU A 152 -27.66 16.34 -2.89
N GLU A 153 -27.34 16.89 -1.71
CA GLU A 153 -26.48 18.08 -1.62
C GLU A 153 -25.08 17.82 -2.21
N TYR A 154 -24.52 16.63 -1.96
CA TYR A 154 -23.23 16.24 -2.54
C TYR A 154 -23.28 16.20 -4.07
N LYS A 155 -24.31 15.56 -4.64
CA LYS A 155 -24.50 15.49 -6.10
C LYS A 155 -24.77 16.85 -6.73
N GLN A 156 -25.54 17.70 -6.08
CA GLN A 156 -25.77 19.06 -6.55
C GLN A 156 -24.46 19.86 -6.61
N LYS A 157 -23.61 19.72 -5.59
CA LYS A 157 -22.28 20.36 -5.55
C LYS A 157 -21.34 19.78 -6.61
N GLU A 158 -21.33 18.47 -6.82
CA GLU A 158 -20.59 17.82 -7.90
C GLU A 158 -21.03 18.33 -9.29
N MET A 159 -22.35 18.40 -9.54
CA MET A 159 -22.93 18.92 -10.78
C MET A 159 -22.59 20.38 -11.03
N TYR A 160 -22.58 21.19 -9.99
CA TYR A 160 -22.15 22.59 -10.07
C TYR A 160 -20.73 22.72 -10.65
N PHE A 161 -19.77 21.94 -10.14
CA PHE A 161 -18.40 21.97 -10.66
C PHE A 161 -18.31 21.42 -12.10
N ILE A 162 -19.08 20.38 -12.43
CA ILE A 162 -19.12 19.84 -13.79
C ILE A 162 -19.67 20.87 -14.78
N GLN A 163 -20.73 21.60 -14.43
CA GLN A 163 -21.33 22.62 -15.30
C GLN A 163 -20.43 23.85 -15.50
N LYS A 164 -19.60 24.18 -14.50
CA LYS A 164 -18.61 25.26 -14.60
C LYS A 164 -17.34 24.87 -15.35
N ALA A 165 -17.04 23.59 -15.46
CA ALA A 165 -15.82 23.13 -16.09
C ALA A 165 -15.82 23.44 -17.60
N LYS A 166 -14.66 23.86 -18.11
CA LYS A 166 -14.48 24.06 -19.55
C LYS A 166 -14.58 22.73 -20.30
N PRO A 167 -15.16 22.69 -21.52
CA PRO A 167 -15.27 21.45 -22.29
C PRO A 167 -13.94 20.72 -22.48
N GLU A 168 -12.83 21.45 -22.67
CA GLU A 168 -11.50 20.86 -22.87
C GLU A 168 -11.00 20.18 -21.59
N THR A 169 -11.32 20.74 -20.41
CA THR A 169 -11.02 20.12 -19.12
C THR A 169 -11.78 18.80 -18.99
N ILE A 170 -13.09 18.80 -19.24
CA ILE A 170 -13.91 17.59 -19.17
C ILE A 170 -13.41 16.52 -20.15
N GLN A 171 -13.11 16.89 -21.40
CA GLN A 171 -12.56 15.97 -22.39
C GLN A 171 -11.23 15.35 -21.94
N ARG A 172 -10.35 16.15 -21.33
CA ARG A 172 -9.10 15.65 -20.78
C ARG A 172 -9.32 14.67 -19.64
N GLU A 173 -10.20 14.98 -18.69
CA GLU A 173 -10.46 14.08 -17.56
C GLU A 173 -11.11 12.76 -18.01
N LEU A 174 -12.05 12.80 -18.96
CA LEU A 174 -12.65 11.59 -19.57
C LEU A 174 -11.60 10.75 -20.31
N MET A 175 -10.66 11.39 -21.00
CA MET A 175 -9.57 10.69 -21.67
C MET A 175 -8.63 9.99 -20.67
N LEU A 176 -8.32 10.65 -19.55
CA LEU A 176 -7.51 10.07 -18.47
C LEU A 176 -8.24 8.90 -17.77
N ASP A 177 -9.52 9.08 -17.43
CA ASP A 177 -10.37 8.02 -16.85
C ASP A 177 -10.44 6.79 -17.75
N LYS A 178 -10.64 7.00 -19.06
CA LYS A 178 -10.58 5.92 -20.05
C LYS A 178 -9.23 5.20 -20.04
N LYS A 179 -8.11 5.92 -19.97
CA LYS A 179 -6.76 5.34 -19.92
C LYS A 179 -6.54 4.50 -18.66
N PHE A 180 -7.04 4.94 -17.50
CA PHE A 180 -6.99 4.14 -16.27
C PHE A 180 -7.90 2.92 -16.34
N THR A 181 -9.11 3.07 -16.87
CA THR A 181 -10.05 1.95 -17.07
C THR A 181 -9.46 0.88 -18.00
N GLU A 182 -8.81 1.28 -19.09
CA GLU A 182 -8.08 0.36 -19.99
C GLU A 182 -7.00 -0.44 -19.22
N ILE A 183 -6.28 0.19 -18.29
CA ILE A 183 -5.28 -0.49 -17.45
C ILE A 183 -5.95 -1.49 -16.51
N TYR A 184 -7.04 -1.10 -15.84
CA TYR A 184 -7.78 -2.00 -14.94
C TYR A 184 -8.32 -3.22 -15.69
N GLU A 185 -8.84 -3.05 -16.90
CA GLU A 185 -9.29 -4.19 -17.71
C GLU A 185 -8.15 -5.13 -18.08
N ILE A 186 -6.97 -4.59 -18.41
CA ILE A 186 -5.77 -5.40 -18.70
C ILE A 186 -5.35 -6.20 -17.45
N GLU A 187 -5.29 -5.55 -16.29
CA GLU A 187 -4.89 -6.19 -15.02
C GLU A 187 -5.92 -7.22 -14.55
N ASP A 188 -7.21 -6.89 -14.67
CA ASP A 188 -8.32 -7.77 -14.38
C ASP A 188 -8.35 -8.99 -15.31
N GLN A 189 -7.99 -8.84 -16.59
CA GLN A 189 -7.84 -9.98 -17.47
C GLN A 189 -6.61 -10.83 -17.11
N LEU A 190 -5.51 -10.18 -16.73
CA LEU A 190 -4.22 -10.82 -16.50
C LEU A 190 -4.29 -11.89 -15.42
N LYS A 191 -5.06 -11.69 -14.33
CA LYS A 191 -5.21 -12.68 -13.25
C LYS A 191 -5.79 -14.04 -13.70
N THR A 192 -6.38 -14.11 -14.90
CA THR A 192 -6.86 -15.37 -15.51
C THR A 192 -5.84 -16.02 -16.45
N LYS A 193 -4.76 -15.30 -16.80
CA LYS A 193 -3.78 -15.70 -17.82
C LYS A 193 -2.43 -16.13 -17.26
N ILE A 194 -2.13 -15.77 -16.02
CA ILE A 194 -0.85 -16.08 -15.36
C ILE A 194 -1.08 -16.76 -14.00
N SER A 195 0.00 -17.28 -13.42
CA SER A 195 -0.06 -17.87 -12.08
C SER A 195 -0.39 -16.80 -11.03
N LEU A 196 -1.02 -17.20 -9.91
CA LEU A 196 -1.27 -16.30 -8.79
C LEU A 196 0.02 -15.65 -8.30
N VAL A 197 1.13 -16.40 -8.22
CA VAL A 197 2.41 -15.86 -7.75
C VAL A 197 2.92 -14.76 -8.68
N ASP A 198 2.88 -14.97 -9.99
CA ASP A 198 3.30 -13.95 -10.97
C ASP A 198 2.39 -12.72 -10.92
N TYR A 199 1.08 -12.94 -10.75
CA TYR A 199 0.12 -11.86 -10.57
C TYR A 199 0.44 -11.03 -9.31
N PHE A 200 0.61 -11.70 -8.16
CA PHE A 200 0.94 -11.03 -6.91
C PHE A 200 2.30 -10.33 -6.94
N LEU A 201 3.30 -10.89 -7.63
CA LEU A 201 4.60 -10.23 -7.84
C LEU A 201 4.45 -8.90 -8.60
N ARG A 202 3.63 -8.90 -9.66
CA ARG A 202 3.38 -7.70 -10.46
C ARG A 202 2.56 -6.66 -9.69
N GLU A 203 1.44 -7.10 -9.11
CA GLU A 203 0.51 -6.22 -8.40
C GLU A 203 1.16 -5.56 -7.18
N ASN A 204 2.12 -6.25 -6.56
CA ASN A 204 2.83 -5.79 -5.36
C ASN A 204 4.22 -5.21 -5.64
N ASP A 205 4.54 -4.86 -6.89
CA ASP A 205 5.74 -4.09 -7.20
C ASP A 205 5.54 -2.62 -6.79
N PRO A 206 6.34 -2.06 -5.86
CA PRO A 206 6.22 -0.66 -5.43
C PRO A 206 6.29 0.36 -6.59
N LYS A 207 6.90 0.00 -7.72
CA LYS A 207 6.91 0.83 -8.93
C LYS A 207 5.53 1.05 -9.53
N MET A 208 4.57 0.16 -9.24
CA MET A 208 3.20 0.23 -9.73
C MET A 208 2.29 1.07 -8.82
N PHE A 209 2.55 1.13 -7.51
CA PHE A 209 1.68 1.83 -6.55
C PHE A 209 1.46 3.30 -6.89
N LYS A 210 2.54 4.02 -7.25
CA LYS A 210 2.44 5.44 -7.63
C LYS A 210 1.61 5.62 -8.91
N LYS A 211 1.67 4.66 -9.84
CA LYS A 211 0.93 4.71 -11.10
C LYS A 211 -0.55 4.40 -10.87
N SER A 212 -0.86 3.36 -10.12
CA SER A 212 -2.25 2.98 -9.82
C SER A 212 -2.98 4.04 -8.98
N HIS A 213 -2.27 4.75 -8.10
CA HIS A 213 -2.83 5.86 -7.33
C HIS A 213 -3.21 7.09 -8.16
N GLY A 214 -2.67 7.22 -9.37
CA GLY A 214 -2.91 8.39 -10.23
C GLY A 214 -4.38 8.60 -10.57
N HIS A 215 -5.19 7.54 -10.63
CA HIS A 215 -6.62 7.66 -10.90
C HIS A 215 -7.38 8.39 -9.78
N TYR A 216 -6.90 8.32 -8.53
CA TYR A 216 -7.49 9.02 -7.39
C TYR A 216 -7.24 10.54 -7.43
N LEU A 217 -6.41 11.03 -8.37
CA LEU A 217 -5.99 12.42 -8.47
C LEU A 217 -6.56 13.14 -9.72
N ILE A 218 -7.50 12.51 -10.42
CA ILE A 218 -8.19 13.06 -11.59
C ILE A 218 -9.69 13.23 -11.31
N GLY A 219 -10.42 13.80 -12.28
CA GLY A 219 -11.88 13.95 -12.20
C GLY A 219 -12.30 14.71 -10.95
N ASN A 220 -13.09 14.05 -10.10
CA ASN A 220 -13.67 14.61 -8.87
C ASN A 220 -12.63 15.22 -7.94
N PHE A 221 -11.40 14.68 -7.88
CA PHE A 221 -10.34 15.24 -7.04
C PHE A 221 -10.00 16.70 -7.38
N LYS A 222 -10.22 17.12 -8.62
CA LYS A 222 -9.90 18.47 -9.10
C LYS A 222 -11.05 19.47 -8.94
N MET A 223 -12.19 19.04 -8.41
CA MET A 223 -13.35 19.92 -8.21
C MET A 223 -13.09 20.88 -7.06
N GLY A 224 -13.28 22.17 -7.30
CA GLY A 224 -13.05 23.23 -6.33
C GLY A 224 -12.86 24.59 -7.01
N GLU A 225 -13.11 25.68 -6.28
CA GLU A 225 -12.81 27.04 -6.73
C GLU A 225 -12.56 27.97 -5.54
N GLY A 226 -11.62 28.91 -5.68
CA GLY A 226 -11.24 29.80 -4.58
C GLY A 226 -10.78 29.02 -3.36
N ASN A 227 -11.51 29.15 -2.24
CA ASN A 227 -11.26 28.44 -0.98
C ASN A 227 -12.16 27.20 -0.79
N ASP A 228 -12.94 26.80 -1.81
CA ASP A 228 -13.73 25.57 -1.77
C ASP A 228 -12.88 24.39 -2.31
N TYR A 229 -12.49 23.49 -1.42
CA TYR A 229 -11.68 22.31 -1.70
C TYR A 229 -12.53 21.02 -1.82
N PHE A 230 -13.69 21.09 -2.47
CA PHE A 230 -14.64 19.98 -2.58
C PHE A 230 -14.02 18.61 -2.94
N GLY A 231 -13.22 18.55 -4.01
CA GLY A 231 -12.56 17.33 -4.47
C GLY A 231 -11.57 16.75 -3.45
N PRO A 232 -10.57 17.54 -2.99
CA PRO A 232 -9.67 17.10 -1.94
C PRO A 232 -10.38 16.70 -0.63
N ASP A 233 -11.37 17.47 -0.18
CA ASP A 233 -12.16 17.19 1.02
C ASP A 233 -12.96 15.88 0.92
N ALA A 234 -13.47 15.55 -0.27
CA ALA A 234 -14.12 14.27 -0.54
C ALA A 234 -13.11 13.12 -0.45
N ALA A 235 -11.94 13.29 -1.07
CA ALA A 235 -10.87 12.30 -1.09
C ALA A 235 -10.25 12.04 0.31
N MET A 236 -10.33 12.99 1.24
CA MET A 236 -9.81 12.83 2.61
C MET A 236 -10.33 11.57 3.31
N SER A 237 -11.55 11.13 3.00
CA SER A 237 -12.12 9.90 3.58
C SER A 237 -11.27 8.65 3.29
N TRP A 238 -10.69 8.56 2.08
CA TRP A 238 -9.83 7.46 1.66
C TRP A 238 -8.47 7.49 2.38
N TYR A 239 -7.85 8.67 2.48
CA TYR A 239 -6.61 8.86 3.23
C TYR A 239 -6.83 8.59 4.73
N ASN A 240 -7.94 9.06 5.29
CA ASN A 240 -8.32 8.84 6.67
C ASN A 240 -8.47 7.34 7.00
N ARG A 241 -9.12 6.56 6.12
CA ARG A 241 -9.22 5.10 6.27
C ARG A 241 -7.84 4.46 6.33
N ASN A 242 -6.96 4.77 5.38
CA ASN A 242 -5.62 4.18 5.29
C ASN A 242 -4.72 4.55 6.48
N ILE A 243 -4.71 5.80 6.92
CA ILE A 243 -3.96 6.22 8.11
C ILE A 243 -4.46 5.49 9.36
N ARG A 244 -5.78 5.29 9.49
CA ARG A 244 -6.35 4.53 10.61
C ARG A 244 -6.02 3.04 10.56
N ILE A 245 -5.98 2.44 9.37
CA ILE A 245 -5.49 1.06 9.18
C ILE A 245 -4.03 0.96 9.63
N PHE A 246 -3.20 1.91 9.19
CA PHE A 246 -1.79 1.96 9.59
C PHE A 246 -1.62 2.12 11.11
N HIS A 247 -2.39 3.00 11.74
CA HIS A 247 -2.45 3.11 13.20
C HIS A 247 -2.81 1.77 13.88
N ASN A 248 -3.75 1.02 13.31
CA ASN A 248 -4.09 -0.30 13.85
C ASN A 248 -2.94 -1.31 13.70
N LEU A 249 -2.16 -1.24 12.62
CA LEU A 249 -0.95 -2.08 12.44
C LEU A 249 0.11 -1.76 13.50
N LEU A 250 0.37 -0.47 13.74
CA LEU A 250 1.27 -0.03 14.81
C LEU A 250 0.80 -0.53 16.19
N GLY A 251 -0.52 -0.58 16.41
CA GLY A 251 -1.08 -1.03 17.69
C GLY A 251 -1.02 -2.55 17.91
N ILE A 252 -0.75 -3.37 16.88
CA ILE A 252 -0.64 -4.83 17.06
C ILE A 252 0.79 -5.31 17.20
N GLN A 253 1.81 -4.52 16.88
CA GLN A 253 3.21 -4.96 16.86
C GLN A 253 3.93 -4.69 18.19
N GLU A 254 4.94 -5.49 18.48
CA GLU A 254 5.93 -5.28 19.54
C GLU A 254 7.29 -4.99 18.89
N PRO A 255 7.80 -3.74 18.98
CA PRO A 255 8.98 -3.30 18.24
C PRO A 255 10.20 -4.22 18.41
N GLY A 256 10.82 -4.59 17.29
CA GLY A 256 12.01 -5.44 17.26
C GLY A 256 11.75 -6.93 17.44
N LYS A 257 10.48 -7.34 17.60
CA LYS A 257 10.10 -8.74 17.78
C LYS A 257 9.22 -9.25 16.66
N ASP A 258 8.25 -8.46 16.24
CA ASP A 258 7.22 -8.94 15.33
C ASP A 258 7.60 -8.84 13.86
N LYS A 259 7.13 -9.82 13.09
CA LYS A 259 7.04 -9.79 11.64
C LYS A 259 5.57 -9.75 11.27
N VAL A 260 5.09 -8.56 10.92
CA VAL A 260 3.68 -8.34 10.56
C VAL A 260 3.51 -8.60 9.07
N PHE A 261 2.50 -9.37 8.71
CA PHE A 261 2.02 -9.55 7.35
C PHE A 261 0.61 -8.96 7.23
N LEU A 262 0.40 -8.04 6.30
CA LEU A 262 -0.91 -7.47 5.99
C LEU A 262 -1.43 -7.98 4.65
N LEU A 263 -2.61 -8.59 4.68
CA LEU A 263 -3.41 -8.94 3.51
C LEU A 263 -4.55 -7.93 3.32
N ILE A 264 -4.56 -7.20 2.20
CA ILE A 264 -5.50 -6.10 1.96
C ILE A 264 -5.80 -5.93 0.46
N GLY A 265 -6.87 -5.23 0.08
CA GLY A 265 -7.09 -4.80 -1.30
C GLY A 265 -5.94 -3.94 -1.84
N ALA A 266 -5.53 -4.15 -3.09
CA ALA A 266 -4.37 -3.49 -3.68
C ALA A 266 -4.50 -1.95 -3.75
N GLY A 267 -5.73 -1.43 -3.83
CA GLY A 267 -6.00 0.02 -3.80
C GLY A 267 -5.51 0.73 -2.53
N HIS A 268 -5.30 0.00 -1.43
CA HIS A 268 -4.76 0.57 -0.18
C HIS A 268 -3.24 0.78 -0.20
N LEU A 269 -2.52 0.04 -1.04
CA LEU A 269 -1.06 0.00 -1.01
C LEU A 269 -0.39 1.34 -1.25
N PRO A 270 -0.82 2.24 -2.15
CA PRO A 270 -0.10 3.49 -2.37
C PRO A 270 0.07 4.36 -1.11
N ILE A 271 -0.92 4.36 -0.22
CA ILE A 271 -0.86 5.13 1.03
C ILE A 271 -0.16 4.30 2.11
N LEU A 272 -0.49 3.01 2.25
CA LEU A 272 0.09 2.17 3.30
C LEU A 272 1.58 1.90 3.09
N ASP A 273 2.03 1.75 1.85
CA ASP A 273 3.44 1.58 1.48
C ASP A 273 4.25 2.83 1.84
N PHE A 274 3.73 4.01 1.50
CA PHE A 274 4.34 5.29 1.90
C PHE A 274 4.45 5.44 3.42
N LEU A 275 3.38 5.10 4.15
CA LEU A 275 3.38 5.16 5.62
C LEU A 275 4.34 4.14 6.23
N ALA A 276 4.43 2.94 5.66
CA ALA A 276 5.36 1.90 6.10
C ALA A 276 6.82 2.33 5.89
N ASP A 277 7.15 2.91 4.73
CA ASP A 277 8.49 3.42 4.42
C ASP A 277 8.90 4.59 5.30
N SER A 278 7.94 5.43 5.68
CA SER A 278 8.18 6.62 6.49
C SER A 278 8.23 6.32 8.00
N SER A 279 7.85 5.12 8.43
CA SER A 279 7.66 4.80 9.83
C SER A 279 8.96 4.37 10.52
N PRO A 280 9.27 4.89 11.72
CA PRO A 280 10.39 4.39 12.51
C PRO A 280 10.10 3.02 13.13
N ASP A 281 8.84 2.60 13.24
CA ASP A 281 8.44 1.32 13.86
C ASP A 281 8.58 0.12 12.94
N PHE A 282 8.60 0.33 11.62
CA PHE A 282 8.61 -0.74 10.64
C PHE A 282 9.84 -0.70 9.75
N LYS A 283 10.39 -1.88 9.48
CA LYS A 283 11.24 -2.16 8.33
C LYS A 283 10.38 -2.85 7.28
N LYS A 284 10.08 -2.16 6.17
CA LYS A 284 9.31 -2.74 5.08
C LYS A 284 10.08 -3.89 4.43
N ARG A 285 9.36 -4.95 4.08
CA ARG A 285 9.83 -6.09 3.29
C ARG A 285 8.93 -6.25 2.07
N GLU A 286 9.49 -6.67 0.95
CA GLU A 286 8.77 -6.84 -0.30
C GLU A 286 8.48 -8.31 -0.59
N PHE A 287 7.30 -8.60 -1.18
CA PHE A 287 6.88 -9.97 -1.46
C PHE A 287 7.89 -10.73 -2.34
N LYS A 288 8.51 -10.03 -3.30
CA LYS A 288 9.53 -10.59 -4.20
C LYS A 288 10.75 -11.19 -3.49
N GLU A 289 11.03 -10.79 -2.25
CA GLU A 289 12.16 -11.33 -1.47
C GLU A 289 11.93 -12.79 -1.05
N PHE A 290 10.68 -13.28 -1.12
CA PHE A 290 10.29 -14.61 -0.63
C PHE A 290 9.84 -15.57 -1.75
N VAL A 291 9.76 -15.06 -2.98
CA VAL A 291 9.52 -15.85 -4.18
C VAL A 291 10.86 -16.28 -4.77
N LYS A 292 10.94 -17.51 -5.27
CA LYS A 292 12.16 -18.05 -5.90
C LYS A 292 12.16 -17.74 -7.39
#